data_AF-A0A961LU38-F1
#
_entry.id   AF-A0A961LU38-F1
#
_cell.length_a   1.000
_cell.length_b   1.000
_cell.length_c   1.000
_cell.angle_alpha   90.00
_cell.angle_beta   90.00
_cell.angle_gamma   90.00
#
_symmetry.space_group_name_H-M   'P 1'
#
loop_
_entity.id
_entity.type
_entity.pdbx_description
1 polymer ?
#
loop_
_entity_poly.entity_id
_entity_poly.type
_entity_poly.pdbx_seq_one_letter_code
_entity_poly.pdbx_strand_id
1 'polypeptide(L)'
;MATNANSTAQQGHTLIDWRPEDPQFWAARGRAIATRNLWISIPNLLLAFSVWMVWSVVVARLPAIGFAFDTNQLFWLAAMPGLSGATLRIFYSFVIPIFGGRLWTTLSSLSLLLPAIGAGYAVQNPETSYTTFLILAVLCGFGGGNFASSMANIA
;
A
#
# COMPACT_ATOMS: atom_id res chain seq x y z
N MET A 1 -25.59 25.11 -37.75
CA MET A 1 -26.40 24.25 -36.86
C MET A 1 -25.49 23.86 -35.70
N ALA A 2 -25.59 24.56 -34.56
CA ALA A 2 -24.69 24.37 -33.43
C ALA A 2 -25.05 23.06 -32.72
N THR A 3 -24.11 22.12 -32.66
CA THR A 3 -24.27 20.89 -31.89
C THR A 3 -24.10 21.23 -30.42
N ASN A 4 -25.20 21.14 -29.66
CA ASN A 4 -25.20 21.26 -28.21
C ASN A 4 -24.30 20.16 -27.61
N ALA A 5 -23.13 20.55 -27.11
CA ALA A 5 -22.34 19.70 -26.24
C ALA A 5 -23.12 19.52 -24.94
N ASN A 6 -23.84 18.40 -24.83
CA ASN A 6 -24.43 17.98 -23.57
C ASN A 6 -23.32 17.81 -22.56
N SER A 7 -23.16 18.80 -21.68
CA SER A 7 -22.40 18.70 -20.46
C SER A 7 -22.99 17.53 -19.66
N THR A 8 -22.35 16.37 -19.70
CA THR A 8 -22.60 15.29 -18.78
C THR A 8 -22.27 15.81 -17.39
N ALA A 9 -23.29 16.36 -16.73
CA ALA A 9 -23.23 16.79 -15.35
C ALA A 9 -22.68 15.61 -14.55
N GLN A 10 -21.62 15.87 -13.79
CA GLN A 10 -20.92 14.87 -12.98
C GLN A 10 -21.88 14.33 -11.90
N GLN A 11 -22.67 13.32 -12.25
CA GLN A 11 -23.58 12.64 -11.33
C GLN A 11 -22.78 11.56 -10.58
N GLY A 12 -22.10 11.97 -9.51
CA GLY A 12 -21.42 11.06 -8.58
C GLY A 12 -20.00 11.51 -8.17
N HIS A 13 -19.40 10.75 -7.25
CA HIS A 13 -18.05 11.01 -6.74
C HIS A 13 -16.92 10.51 -7.68
N THR A 14 -17.27 9.86 -8.79
CA THR A 14 -16.33 9.37 -9.80
C THR A 14 -16.03 10.47 -10.82
N LEU A 15 -14.76 10.64 -11.18
CA LEU A 15 -14.35 11.61 -12.20
C LEU A 15 -14.63 10.99 -13.58
N ILE A 16 -15.45 11.67 -14.39
CA ILE A 16 -15.75 11.29 -15.78
C ILE A 16 -15.02 12.20 -16.76
N ASP A 17 -14.85 13.49 -16.41
CA ASP A 17 -14.03 14.47 -17.15
C ASP A 17 -12.78 14.80 -16.32
N TRP A 18 -11.59 14.47 -16.84
CA TRP A 18 -10.30 14.78 -16.23
C TRP A 18 -9.32 15.27 -17.30
N ARG A 19 -9.10 16.59 -17.35
CA ARG A 19 -8.22 17.27 -18.32
C ARG A 19 -7.13 18.06 -17.58
N PRO A 20 -6.16 17.38 -16.94
CA PRO A 20 -5.16 18.05 -16.10
C PRO A 20 -4.27 19.02 -16.88
N GLU A 21 -4.08 18.79 -18.18
CA GLU A 21 -3.27 19.64 -19.08
C GLU A 21 -3.98 20.93 -19.55
N ASP A 22 -5.30 21.04 -19.34
CA ASP A 22 -6.06 22.27 -19.66
C ASP A 22 -5.89 23.29 -18.51
N PRO A 23 -5.25 24.46 -18.74
CA PRO A 23 -4.98 25.43 -17.69
C PRO A 23 -6.24 25.97 -17.01
N GLN A 24 -7.35 26.12 -17.75
CA GLN A 24 -8.61 26.62 -17.19
C GLN A 24 -9.25 25.55 -16.31
N PHE A 25 -9.27 24.29 -16.75
CA PHE A 25 -9.75 23.17 -15.95
C PHE A 25 -8.91 22.99 -14.68
N TRP A 26 -7.58 23.04 -14.80
CA TRP A 26 -6.65 22.87 -13.70
C TRP A 26 -6.84 23.95 -12.62
N ALA A 27 -6.94 25.22 -13.03
CA ALA A 27 -7.16 26.34 -12.13
C ALA A 27 -8.54 26.28 -11.45
N ALA A 28 -9.58 25.88 -12.19
CA ALA A 28 -10.94 25.84 -11.67
C ALA A 28 -11.23 24.65 -10.74
N ARG A 29 -10.66 23.46 -11.02
CA ARG A 29 -11.01 22.22 -10.31
C ARG A 29 -9.87 21.21 -10.19
N GLY A 30 -9.08 21.01 -11.25
CA GLY A 30 -8.08 19.94 -11.33
C GLY A 30 -7.08 19.96 -10.17
N ARG A 31 -6.51 21.15 -9.88
CA ARG A 31 -5.50 21.32 -8.83
C ARG A 31 -6.00 20.89 -7.45
N ALA A 32 -7.21 21.28 -7.08
CA ALA A 32 -7.78 20.98 -5.76
C ALA A 32 -8.00 19.46 -5.59
N ILE A 33 -8.48 18.80 -6.65
CA ILE A 33 -8.71 17.35 -6.65
C ILE A 33 -7.38 16.59 -6.57
N ALA A 34 -6.40 16.93 -7.40
CA ALA A 34 -5.08 16.30 -7.40
C ALA A 34 -4.36 16.49 -6.05
N THR A 35 -4.40 17.71 -5.51
CA THR A 35 -3.78 18.04 -4.20
C THR A 35 -4.40 17.23 -3.07
N ARG A 36 -5.74 17.08 -3.04
CA ARG A 36 -6.41 16.24 -2.05
C ARG A 36 -6.00 14.77 -2.16
N ASN A 37 -5.95 14.22 -3.38
CA ASN A 37 -5.53 12.84 -3.59
C ASN A 37 -4.07 12.63 -3.15
N LEU A 38 -3.18 13.59 -3.46
CA LEU A 38 -1.79 13.54 -3.06
C LEU A 38 -1.63 13.56 -1.54
N TRP A 39 -2.32 14.46 -0.83
CA TRP A 39 -2.28 14.53 0.63
C TRP A 39 -2.85 13.29 1.32
N ILE A 40 -3.72 12.52 0.66
CA ILE A 40 -4.19 11.22 1.17
C ILE A 40 -3.18 10.11 0.83
N SER A 41 -2.56 10.15 -0.35
CA SER A 41 -1.62 9.14 -0.80
C SER A 41 -0.32 9.13 0.02
N ILE A 42 0.24 10.30 0.33
CA ILE A 42 1.49 10.43 1.11
C ILE A 42 1.44 9.67 2.45
N PRO A 43 0.47 9.91 3.36
CA PRO A 43 0.43 9.21 4.64
C PRO A 43 0.14 7.71 4.47
N ASN A 44 -0.68 7.30 3.50
CA ASN A 44 -0.91 5.87 3.22
C ASN A 44 0.37 5.17 2.74
N LEU A 45 1.15 5.81 1.87
CA LEU A 45 2.43 5.29 1.41
C LEU A 45 3.46 5.26 2.54
N LEU A 46 3.49 6.28 3.40
CA LEU A 46 4.33 6.30 4.60
C LEU A 46 4.02 5.11 5.53
N LEU A 47 2.74 4.82 5.78
CA LEU A 47 2.32 3.67 6.59
C LEU A 47 2.73 2.34 5.92
N ALA A 48 2.59 2.24 4.60
CA ALA A 48 3.04 1.09 3.84
C ALA A 48 4.54 0.81 4.02
N PHE A 49 5.39 1.83 3.89
CA PHE A 49 6.82 1.71 4.14
C PHE A 49 7.13 1.41 5.61
N SER A 50 6.38 2.00 6.54
CA SER A 50 6.56 1.77 7.98
C SER A 50 6.31 0.30 8.32
N VAL A 51 5.20 -0.29 7.87
CA VAL A 51 4.90 -1.72 8.06
C VAL A 51 5.89 -2.62 7.34
N TRP A 52 6.34 -2.22 6.15
CA TRP A 52 7.33 -2.99 5.40
C TRP A 52 8.70 -3.03 6.11
N MET A 53 9.18 -1.89 6.62
CA MET A 53 10.52 -1.76 7.21
C MET A 53 10.57 -2.12 8.70
N VAL A 54 9.48 -1.96 9.46
CA VAL A 54 9.45 -2.31 10.90
C VAL A 54 9.76 -3.80 11.09
N TRP A 55 9.42 -4.65 10.13
CA TRP A 55 9.69 -6.08 10.17
C TRP A 55 11.17 -6.40 10.37
N SER A 56 12.08 -5.68 9.72
CA SER A 56 13.53 -5.89 9.91
C SER A 56 13.96 -5.67 11.36
N VAL A 57 13.35 -4.71 12.04
CA VAL A 57 13.60 -4.43 13.47
C VAL A 57 12.98 -5.52 14.34
N VAL A 58 11.76 -5.96 14.03
CA VAL A 58 11.08 -7.05 14.77
C VAL A 58 11.95 -8.30 14.76
N VAL A 59 12.37 -8.75 13.57
CA VAL A 59 13.19 -9.98 13.41
C VAL A 59 14.49 -9.90 14.21
N ALA A 60 15.18 -8.75 14.17
CA ALA A 60 16.42 -8.54 14.92
C ALA A 60 16.22 -8.60 16.45
N ARG A 61 15.01 -8.36 16.94
CA ARG A 61 14.67 -8.35 18.38
C ARG A 61 14.07 -9.67 18.88
N LEU A 62 13.67 -10.59 18.00
CA LEU A 62 13.08 -11.88 18.38
C LEU A 62 13.93 -12.67 19.39
N PRO A 63 15.27 -12.82 19.21
CA PRO A 63 16.09 -13.55 20.18
C PRO A 63 16.11 -12.92 21.57
N ALA A 64 16.03 -11.58 21.64
CA ALA A 64 16.06 -10.84 22.90
C ALA A 64 14.78 -11.02 23.75
N ILE A 65 13.70 -11.53 23.14
CA ILE A 65 12.41 -11.77 23.81
C ILE A 65 12.07 -13.28 23.89
N GLY A 66 13.07 -14.15 23.72
CA GLY A 66 12.95 -15.59 24.00
C GLY A 66 12.66 -16.49 22.80
N PHE A 67 12.57 -15.96 21.58
CA PHE A 67 12.44 -16.82 20.39
C PHE A 67 13.79 -17.49 20.05
N ALA A 68 13.79 -18.81 19.97
CA ALA A 68 14.96 -19.62 19.65
C ALA A 68 15.03 -19.99 18.15
N PHE A 69 14.82 -19.02 17.25
CA PHE A 69 15.02 -19.24 15.82
C PHE A 69 16.52 -19.25 15.48
N ASP A 70 16.92 -20.16 14.59
CA ASP A 70 18.30 -20.19 14.12
C ASP A 70 18.63 -19.00 13.20
N THR A 71 19.92 -18.78 12.96
CA THR A 71 20.40 -17.67 12.13
C THR A 71 19.80 -17.69 10.72
N ASN A 72 19.68 -18.87 10.11
CA ASN A 72 19.15 -19.01 8.75
C ASN A 72 17.65 -18.65 8.72
N GLN A 73 16.88 -19.10 9.71
CA GLN A 73 15.48 -18.72 9.90
C GLN A 73 15.32 -17.19 10.03
N LEU A 74 16.13 -16.54 10.88
CA LEU A 74 16.08 -15.08 11.03
C LEU A 74 16.43 -14.35 9.72
N PHE A 75 17.42 -14.83 8.96
CA PHE A 75 17.75 -14.27 7.65
C PHE A 75 16.60 -14.40 6.66
N TRP A 76 15.95 -15.57 6.60
CA TRP A 76 14.77 -15.75 5.76
C TRP A 76 13.64 -14.81 6.18
N LEU A 77 13.32 -14.71 7.47
CA LEU A 77 12.30 -13.78 7.95
C LEU A 77 12.62 -12.34 7.53
N ALA A 78 13.88 -11.90 7.61
CA ALA A 78 14.26 -10.55 7.17
C ALA A 78 14.13 -10.35 5.64
N ALA A 79 14.37 -11.38 4.84
CA ALA A 79 14.34 -11.31 3.37
C ALA A 79 12.94 -11.40 2.75
N MET A 80 12.02 -12.16 3.38
CA MET A 80 10.70 -12.47 2.84
C MET A 80 9.81 -11.24 2.49
N PRO A 81 9.79 -10.13 3.27
CA PRO A 81 9.04 -8.94 2.89
C PRO A 81 9.59 -8.29 1.61
N GLY A 82 10.91 -8.37 1.39
CA GLY A 82 11.54 -7.86 0.18
C GLY A 82 11.15 -8.67 -1.05
N LEU A 83 11.19 -10.00 -0.94
CA LEU A 83 10.80 -10.92 -2.00
C LEU A 83 9.32 -10.74 -2.38
N SER A 84 8.42 -10.86 -1.41
CA SER A 84 6.99 -10.71 -1.63
C SER A 84 6.61 -9.31 -2.12
N GLY A 85 7.21 -8.25 -1.55
CA GLY A 85 6.98 -6.89 -2.01
C GLY A 85 7.40 -6.67 -3.47
N ALA A 86 8.57 -7.16 -3.88
CA ALA A 86 9.02 -7.07 -5.27
C ALA A 86 8.08 -7.82 -6.23
N THR A 87 7.63 -9.02 -5.87
CA THR A 87 6.67 -9.78 -6.66
C THR A 87 5.32 -9.06 -6.77
N LEU A 88 4.80 -8.54 -5.66
CA LEU A 88 3.50 -7.87 -5.62
C LEU A 88 3.49 -6.55 -6.40
N ARG A 89 4.61 -5.85 -6.54
CA ARG A 89 4.69 -4.63 -7.36
C ARG A 89 4.25 -4.85 -8.80
N ILE A 90 4.53 -6.02 -9.37
CA ILE A 90 4.10 -6.36 -10.74
C ILE A 90 2.58 -6.32 -10.79
N PHE A 91 1.90 -7.03 -9.89
CA PHE A 91 0.44 -7.09 -9.85
C PHE A 91 -0.17 -5.74 -9.50
N TYR A 92 0.32 -5.07 -8.44
CA TYR A 92 -0.21 -3.82 -7.90
C TYR A 92 -0.21 -2.68 -8.92
N SER A 93 0.74 -2.68 -9.86
CA SER A 93 0.78 -1.71 -10.97
C SER A 93 -0.45 -1.78 -11.88
N PHE A 94 -1.08 -2.95 -12.01
CA PHE A 94 -2.22 -3.18 -12.91
C PHE A 94 -3.59 -3.11 -12.22
N VAL A 95 -3.64 -2.92 -10.91
CA VAL A 95 -4.90 -2.97 -10.15
C VAL A 95 -5.66 -1.64 -10.22
N ILE A 96 -4.95 -0.51 -10.33
CA ILE A 96 -5.55 0.83 -10.36
C ILE A 96 -6.55 1.00 -11.53
N PRO A 97 -6.25 0.60 -12.78
CA PRO A 97 -7.22 0.71 -13.88
C PRO A 97 -8.47 -0.15 -13.71
N ILE A 98 -8.40 -1.22 -12.90
CA ILE A 98 -9.51 -2.18 -12.71
C ILE A 98 -10.45 -1.72 -11.59
N PHE A 99 -9.89 -1.35 -10.43
CA PHE A 99 -10.68 -1.03 -9.23
C PHE A 99 -10.76 0.46 -8.92
N GLY A 100 -9.94 1.28 -9.59
CA GLY A 100 -9.77 2.69 -9.31
C GLY A 100 -8.91 2.97 -8.07
N GLY A 101 -8.26 4.12 -8.08
CA GLY A 101 -7.36 4.56 -7.01
C GLY A 101 -7.96 4.58 -5.61
N ARG A 102 -9.14 5.19 -5.48
CA ARG A 102 -9.79 5.38 -4.18
C ARG A 102 -10.05 4.07 -3.46
N LEU A 103 -10.63 3.09 -4.17
CA LEU A 103 -10.94 1.79 -3.60
C LEU A 103 -9.66 1.02 -3.30
N TRP A 104 -8.75 0.96 -4.27
CA TRP A 104 -7.53 0.18 -4.11
C TRP A 104 -6.64 0.70 -2.98
N THR A 105 -6.39 2.02 -2.90
CA THR A 105 -5.62 2.61 -1.80
C THR A 105 -6.25 2.32 -0.44
N THR A 106 -7.59 2.29 -0.35
CA THR A 106 -8.27 1.94 0.90
C THR A 106 -8.01 0.47 1.27
N LEU A 107 -8.25 -0.45 0.34
CA LEU A 107 -8.08 -1.89 0.58
C LEU A 107 -6.62 -2.25 0.87
N SER A 108 -5.68 -1.71 0.11
CA SER A 108 -4.26 -1.99 0.24
C SER A 108 -3.63 -1.33 1.46
N SER A 109 -4.22 -0.26 2.01
CA SER A 109 -3.79 0.32 3.29
C SER A 109 -4.40 -0.43 4.48
N LEU A 110 -5.68 -0.83 4.39
CA LEU A 110 -6.34 -1.63 5.43
C LEU A 110 -5.72 -3.02 5.56
N SER A 111 -5.27 -3.63 4.47
CA SER A 111 -4.61 -4.94 4.51
C SER A 111 -3.33 -4.93 5.35
N LEU A 112 -2.67 -3.77 5.54
CA LEU A 112 -1.49 -3.62 6.38
C LEU A 112 -1.79 -3.76 7.89
N LEU A 113 -3.05 -3.63 8.30
CA LEU A 113 -3.45 -3.90 9.68
C LEU A 113 -3.22 -5.37 10.05
N LEU A 114 -3.36 -6.29 9.09
CA LEU A 114 -3.15 -7.73 9.33
C LEU A 114 -1.72 -8.04 9.79
N PRO A 115 -0.65 -7.68 9.04
CA PRO A 115 0.71 -7.90 9.53
C PRO A 115 1.06 -7.03 10.74
N ALA A 116 0.55 -5.79 10.83
CA ALA A 116 0.88 -4.91 11.95
C ALA A 116 0.35 -5.44 13.30
N ILE A 117 -0.96 -5.76 13.35
CA ILE A 117 -1.58 -6.34 14.55
C ILE A 117 -1.07 -7.76 14.79
N GLY A 118 -0.95 -8.55 13.72
CA GLY A 118 -0.45 -9.92 13.80
C GLY A 118 0.96 -10.01 14.37
N ALA A 119 1.87 -9.13 13.95
CA ALA A 119 3.22 -9.03 14.52
C ALA A 119 3.16 -8.65 16.00
N GLY A 120 2.35 -7.65 16.36
CA GLY A 120 2.18 -7.21 17.74
C GLY A 120 1.68 -8.32 18.67
N TYR A 121 0.81 -9.22 18.19
CA TYR A 121 0.34 -10.37 18.95
C TYR A 121 1.37 -11.52 18.97
N ALA A 122 1.96 -11.86 17.82
CA ALA A 122 2.89 -12.97 17.67
C ALA A 122 4.12 -12.83 18.56
N VAL A 123 4.66 -11.63 18.72
CA VAL A 123 5.87 -11.39 19.54
C VAL A 123 5.63 -11.54 21.05
N GLN A 124 4.39 -11.58 21.52
CA GLN A 124 4.08 -11.68 22.94
C GLN A 124 4.19 -13.12 23.47
N ASN A 125 4.25 -14.12 22.60
CA ASN A 125 4.35 -15.52 22.97
C ASN A 125 5.56 -16.19 22.27
N PRO A 126 6.64 -16.52 23.00
CA PRO A 126 7.84 -17.19 22.46
C PRO A 126 7.58 -18.55 21.80
N GLU A 127 6.44 -19.19 22.10
CA GLU A 127 6.02 -20.45 21.47
C GLU A 127 5.37 -20.24 20.09
N THR A 128 5.22 -18.99 19.63
CA THR A 128 4.66 -18.70 18.31
C THR A 128 5.56 -19.28 17.21
N SER A 129 4.97 -20.10 16.35
CA SER A 129 5.72 -20.88 15.36
C SER A 129 6.48 -20.02 14.34
N TYR A 130 7.60 -20.55 13.84
CA TYR A 130 8.34 -19.96 12.72
C TYR A 130 7.46 -19.72 11.49
N THR A 131 6.55 -20.66 11.18
CA THR A 131 5.61 -20.54 10.07
C THR A 131 4.70 -19.33 10.21
N THR A 132 4.22 -19.03 11.42
CA THR A 132 3.43 -17.82 11.69
C THR A 132 4.24 -16.57 11.36
N PHE A 133 5.50 -16.49 11.78
CA PHE A 133 6.39 -15.38 11.43
C PHE A 133 6.66 -15.29 9.93
N LEU A 134 6.81 -16.41 9.22
CA LEU A 134 6.98 -16.41 7.77
C LEU A 134 5.75 -15.86 7.04
N ILE A 135 4.55 -16.24 7.45
CA ILE A 135 3.30 -15.71 6.88
C ILE A 135 3.24 -14.19 7.12
N LEU A 136 3.51 -13.75 8.35
CA LEU A 136 3.54 -12.32 8.67
C LEU A 136 4.61 -11.56 7.87
N ALA A 137 5.78 -12.17 7.63
CA ALA A 137 6.84 -11.59 6.81
C ALA A 137 6.40 -11.37 5.36
N VAL A 138 5.71 -12.37 4.78
CA VAL A 138 5.11 -12.24 3.43
C VAL A 138 4.06 -11.13 3.40
N LEU A 139 3.20 -11.06 4.42
CA LEU A 139 2.17 -10.03 4.50
C LEU A 139 2.76 -8.63 4.67
N CYS A 140 3.90 -8.47 5.37
CA CYS A 140 4.61 -7.17 5.43
C CYS A 140 5.06 -6.68 4.05
N GLY A 141 5.29 -7.60 3.10
CA GLY A 141 5.57 -7.26 1.70
C GLY A 141 4.45 -6.52 0.98
N PHE A 142 3.21 -6.55 1.49
CA PHE A 142 2.09 -5.76 0.92
C PHE A 142 2.44 -4.27 0.92
N GLY A 143 3.16 -3.79 1.93
CA GLY A 143 3.65 -2.41 1.99
C GLY A 143 4.61 -2.07 0.84
N GLY A 144 5.44 -3.02 0.41
CA GLY A 144 6.31 -2.87 -0.76
C GLY A 144 5.55 -2.83 -2.09
N GLY A 145 4.42 -3.52 -2.18
CA GLY A 145 3.50 -3.49 -3.32
C GLY A 145 2.77 -2.15 -3.45
N ASN A 146 2.34 -1.54 -2.33
CA ASN A 146 1.62 -0.27 -2.31
C ASN A 146 2.35 0.85 -3.06
N PHE A 147 3.70 0.85 -3.02
CA PHE A 147 4.52 1.82 -3.77
C PHE A 147 4.19 1.85 -5.27
N ALA A 148 4.11 0.69 -5.92
CA ALA A 148 3.85 0.62 -7.36
C ALA A 148 2.44 1.13 -7.70
N SER A 149 1.42 0.70 -6.94
CA SER A 149 0.05 1.17 -7.16
C SER A 149 -0.14 2.65 -6.82
N SER A 150 0.60 3.18 -5.83
CA SER A 150 0.49 4.59 -5.45
C SER A 150 1.07 5.50 -6.52
N MET A 151 2.20 5.12 -7.13
CA MET A 151 2.78 5.86 -8.25
C MET A 151 1.88 5.77 -9.49
N ALA A 152 1.36 4.57 -9.82
CA ALA A 152 0.42 4.38 -10.93
C ALA A 152 -0.91 5.15 -10.78
N ASN A 153 -1.28 5.53 -9.55
CA ASN A 153 -2.51 6.28 -9.27
C ASN A 153 -2.33 7.81 -9.34
N ILE A 154 -1.10 8.29 -9.27
CA ILE A 154 -0.78 9.74 -9.31
C ILE A 154 -0.14 10.14 -10.64
N ALA A 155 0.49 9.20 -11.35
CA ALA A 155 0.95 9.37 -12.73
C ALA A 155 -0.22 9.63 -13.68
#